data_AF-A0A0C2S5D5-F1
#
_entry.id   AF-A0A0C2S5D5-F1
#
_cell.length_a   1.000
_cell.length_b   1.000
_cell.length_c   1.000
_cell.angle_alpha   90.00
_cell.angle_beta   90.00
_cell.angle_gamma   90.00
#
_symmetry.space_group_name_H-M   'P 1'
#
loop_
_entity.id
_entity.type
_entity.pdbx_description
1 polymer ?
#
loop_
_entity_poly.entity_id
_entity_poly.type
_entity_poly.pdbx_seq_one_letter_code
_entity_poly.pdbx_strand_id
1 'polypeptide(L)'
;MQSLNTQLFHPYQTKIQKAQAAFEYIRDEISHLRDIQGTRVTRKASDVIKYREGICYAKSNVLAALLCSQGIPAGYCYQRLMIFDTPEKGYSIHALNAVFLKEVNKWVRLDARGNKPGIDAQFQFMKKSCLFRFSQNMMKRIILSFM
;
A
#
# COMPACT_ATOMS: atom_id res chain seq x y z
N MET A 1 -9.38 -10.62 11.90
CA MET A 1 -9.81 -9.22 11.65
C MET A 1 -10.22 -8.53 12.94
N GLN A 2 -11.18 -9.05 13.73
CA GLN A 2 -11.56 -8.43 15.01
C GLN A 2 -10.39 -8.29 16.00
N SER A 3 -9.61 -9.36 16.22
CA SER A 3 -8.41 -9.31 17.09
C SER A 3 -7.38 -8.28 16.62
N LEU A 4 -7.13 -8.22 15.31
CA LEU A 4 -6.20 -7.27 14.72
C LEU A 4 -6.69 -5.81 14.86
N ASN A 5 -7.99 -5.56 14.72
CA ASN A 5 -8.56 -4.24 14.93
C ASN A 5 -8.36 -3.77 16.38
N THR A 6 -8.56 -4.64 17.37
CA THR A 6 -8.33 -4.30 18.79
C THR A 6 -6.85 -4.06 19.08
N GLN A 7 -5.96 -4.77 18.40
CA GLN A 7 -4.51 -4.59 18.53
C GLN A 7 -4.03 -3.27 17.91
N LEU A 8 -4.52 -2.92 16.71
CA LEU A 8 -4.02 -1.76 15.96
C LEU A 8 -4.70 -0.45 16.35
N PHE A 9 -5.97 -0.51 16.77
CA PHE A 9 -6.81 0.67 16.90
C PHE A 9 -7.25 0.92 18.33
N HIS A 10 -6.97 2.13 18.79
CA HIS A 10 -7.42 2.67 20.07
C HIS A 10 -8.42 3.81 19.85
N PRO A 11 -9.36 4.03 20.79
CA PRO A 11 -10.35 5.10 20.69
C PRO A 11 -9.74 6.50 20.57
N TYR A 12 -8.59 6.72 21.22
CA TYR A 12 -7.93 8.03 21.31
C TYR A 12 -7.07 8.38 20.10
N GLN A 13 -6.93 7.48 19.12
CA GLN A 13 -6.19 7.76 17.90
C GLN A 13 -7.01 8.59 16.91
N THR A 14 -6.35 9.55 16.27
CA THR A 14 -6.88 10.25 15.09
C THR A 14 -7.03 9.28 13.91
N LYS A 15 -7.80 9.66 12.88
CA LYS A 15 -7.92 8.83 11.67
C LYS A 15 -6.58 8.73 10.94
N ILE A 16 -5.76 9.78 10.98
CA ILE A 16 -4.38 9.75 10.47
C ILE A 16 -3.55 8.70 11.21
N GLN A 17 -3.55 8.69 12.55
CA GLN A 17 -2.80 7.71 13.34
C GLN A 17 -3.27 6.28 13.07
N LYS A 18 -4.59 6.06 12.95
CA LYS A 18 -5.14 4.76 12.56
C LYS A 18 -4.71 4.35 11.15
N ALA A 19 -4.74 5.29 10.20
CA ALA A 19 -4.31 5.03 8.83
C ALA A 19 -2.83 4.66 8.75
N GLN A 20 -1.99 5.37 9.50
CA GLN A 20 -0.57 5.09 9.61
C GLN A 20 -0.31 3.72 10.23
N ALA A 21 -0.90 3.41 11.38
CA ALA A 21 -0.72 2.13 12.06
C ALA A 21 -1.16 0.94 11.18
N ALA A 22 -2.30 1.08 10.47
CA ALA A 22 -2.75 0.06 9.55
C ALA A 22 -1.79 -0.10 8.36
N PHE A 23 -1.33 1.00 7.78
CA PHE A 23 -0.38 0.99 6.67
C PHE A 23 0.94 0.32 7.06
N GLU A 24 1.54 0.73 8.17
CA GLU A 24 2.82 0.22 8.67
C GLU A 24 2.70 -1.26 9.03
N TYR A 25 1.63 -1.68 9.70
CA TYR A 25 1.39 -3.09 9.98
C TYR A 25 1.32 -3.92 8.70
N ILE A 26 0.52 -3.51 7.71
CA ILE A 26 0.44 -4.26 6.44
C ILE A 26 1.78 -4.23 5.70
N ARG A 27 2.51 -3.11 5.74
CA ARG A 27 3.82 -2.95 5.09
C ARG A 27 4.85 -3.90 5.68
N ASP A 28 4.97 -3.94 7.01
CA ASP A 28 6.10 -4.51 7.72
C ASP A 28 5.83 -5.94 8.21
N GLU A 29 4.59 -6.26 8.59
CA GLU A 29 4.25 -7.56 9.19
C GLU A 29 3.72 -8.59 8.18
N ILE A 30 3.49 -8.18 6.93
CA ILE A 30 2.97 -9.07 5.88
C ILE A 30 3.97 -9.10 4.74
N SER A 31 4.62 -10.23 4.52
CA SER A 31 5.59 -10.38 3.44
C SER A 31 4.92 -10.32 2.06
N HIS A 32 5.58 -9.66 1.12
CA HIS A 32 5.14 -9.71 -0.27
C HIS A 32 5.58 -11.04 -0.90
N LEU A 33 4.62 -11.80 -1.44
CA LEU A 33 4.86 -13.18 -1.91
C LEU A 33 6.07 -13.31 -2.86
N ARG A 34 6.24 -12.37 -3.80
CA ARG A 34 7.37 -12.40 -4.74
C ARG A 34 8.71 -12.14 -4.06
N ASP A 35 8.72 -11.32 -3.01
CA ASP A 35 9.95 -10.89 -2.36
C ASP A 35 10.53 -12.01 -1.48
N ILE A 36 9.67 -12.89 -0.96
CA ILE A 36 10.06 -14.11 -0.23
C ILE A 36 10.08 -15.39 -1.09
N GLN A 37 9.85 -15.27 -2.41
CA GLN A 37 9.74 -16.41 -3.33
C GLN A 37 8.68 -17.46 -2.90
N GLY A 38 7.61 -16.99 -2.26
CA GLY A 38 6.55 -17.84 -1.75
C GLY A 38 5.66 -18.40 -2.88
N THR A 39 4.96 -19.50 -2.61
CA THR A 39 4.07 -20.18 -3.57
C THR A 39 2.58 -20.05 -3.20
N ARG A 40 2.28 -19.50 -2.02
CA ARG A 40 0.92 -19.45 -1.46
C ARG A 40 0.15 -18.19 -1.87
N VAL A 41 -0.77 -18.33 -2.82
CA VAL A 41 -1.61 -17.19 -3.24
C VAL A 41 -2.75 -16.95 -2.23
N THR A 42 -2.57 -15.97 -1.33
CA THR A 42 -3.61 -15.54 -0.38
C THR A 42 -4.63 -14.62 -1.06
N ARG A 43 -5.86 -15.12 -1.26
CA ARG A 43 -6.95 -14.36 -1.91
C ARG A 43 -7.87 -13.67 -0.90
N LYS A 44 -8.08 -14.26 0.28
CA LYS A 44 -8.94 -13.72 1.33
C LYS A 44 -8.12 -12.91 2.32
N ALA A 45 -8.67 -11.80 2.82
CA ALA A 45 -8.01 -10.99 3.85
C ALA A 45 -7.67 -11.80 5.10
N SER A 46 -8.51 -12.75 5.49
CA SER A 46 -8.24 -13.69 6.58
C SER A 46 -6.98 -14.53 6.36
N ASP A 47 -6.73 -14.95 5.12
CA ASP A 47 -5.56 -15.76 4.78
C ASP A 47 -4.30 -14.91 4.79
N VAL A 48 -4.37 -13.68 4.29
CA VAL A 48 -3.25 -12.73 4.34
C VAL A 48 -2.80 -12.51 5.78
N ILE A 49 -3.75 -12.28 6.70
CA ILE A 49 -3.44 -12.10 8.13
C ILE A 49 -2.92 -13.40 8.76
N LYS A 50 -3.53 -14.56 8.44
CA LYS A 50 -3.16 -15.85 9.01
C LYS A 50 -1.74 -16.28 8.62
N TYR A 51 -1.41 -16.16 7.33
CA TYR A 51 -0.13 -16.62 6.78
C TYR A 51 0.93 -15.52 6.76
N ARG A 52 0.56 -14.26 7.05
CA ARG A 52 1.44 -13.08 6.96
C ARG A 52 2.12 -12.94 5.60
N GLU A 53 1.41 -13.32 4.54
CA GLU A 53 1.90 -13.29 3.16
C GLU A 53 0.81 -12.81 2.22
N GLY A 54 1.19 -12.01 1.21
CA GLY A 54 0.28 -11.66 0.14
C GLY A 54 0.91 -10.92 -1.02
N ILE A 55 0.26 -10.99 -2.19
CA ILE A 55 0.59 -10.13 -3.33
C ILE A 55 0.05 -8.71 -3.09
N CYS A 56 0.47 -7.73 -3.90
CA CYS A 56 0.04 -6.32 -3.76
C CYS A 56 -1.48 -6.16 -3.66
N TYR A 57 -2.26 -6.88 -4.48
CA TYR A 57 -3.72 -6.90 -4.41
C TYR A 57 -4.26 -7.33 -3.05
N ALA A 58 -3.72 -8.43 -2.52
CA ALA A 58 -4.17 -9.00 -1.26
C ALA A 58 -3.85 -8.06 -0.09
N LYS A 59 -2.64 -7.47 -0.09
CA LYS A 59 -2.23 -6.47 0.89
C LYS A 59 -3.12 -5.22 0.82
N SER A 60 -3.41 -4.71 -0.38
CA SER A 60 -4.33 -3.58 -0.56
C SER A 60 -5.76 -3.86 -0.12
N ASN A 61 -6.25 -5.10 -0.32
CA ASN A 61 -7.57 -5.51 0.17
C ASN A 61 -7.64 -5.46 1.69
N VAL A 62 -6.62 -5.97 2.38
CA VAL A 62 -6.59 -5.97 3.84
C VAL A 62 -6.49 -4.55 4.38
N LEU A 63 -5.62 -3.71 3.78
CA LEU A 63 -5.51 -2.31 4.19
C LEU A 63 -6.85 -1.57 4.03
N ALA A 64 -7.51 -1.70 2.88
CA ALA A 64 -8.83 -1.10 2.67
C ALA A 64 -9.85 -1.58 3.72
N ALA A 65 -9.88 -2.88 4.01
CA ALA A 65 -10.80 -3.44 5.00
C ALA A 65 -10.54 -2.92 6.42
N LEU A 66 -9.28 -2.80 6.83
CA LEU A 66 -8.90 -2.24 8.14
C LEU A 66 -9.34 -0.78 8.25
N LEU A 67 -9.04 0.04 7.23
CA LEU A 67 -9.40 1.46 7.21
C LEU A 67 -10.92 1.67 7.21
N CYS A 68 -11.65 0.94 6.38
CA CYS A 68 -13.11 1.00 6.34
C CYS A 68 -13.73 0.60 7.68
N SER A 69 -13.16 -0.38 8.39
CA SER A 69 -13.63 -0.76 9.74
C SER A 69 -13.48 0.36 10.77
N GLN A 70 -12.56 1.30 10.53
CA GLN A 70 -12.36 2.49 11.34
C GLN A 70 -13.12 3.70 10.81
N GLY A 71 -14.00 3.54 9.81
CA GLY A 71 -14.72 4.64 9.16
C GLY A 71 -13.79 5.65 8.48
N ILE A 72 -12.71 5.16 7.86
CA ILE A 72 -11.80 5.93 7.02
C ILE A 72 -12.10 5.54 5.57
N PRO A 73 -12.54 6.46 4.70
CA PRO A 73 -12.78 6.13 3.30
C PRO A 73 -11.47 5.69 2.63
N ALA A 74 -11.50 4.50 2.04
CA ALA A 74 -10.37 3.94 1.32
C ALA A 74 -10.86 3.24 0.04
N GLY A 75 -10.09 3.37 -1.03
CA GLY A 75 -10.37 2.77 -2.32
C GLY A 75 -9.14 2.12 -2.93
N TYR A 76 -9.35 1.34 -3.98
CA TYR A 76 -8.28 0.74 -4.76
C TYR A 76 -7.77 1.71 -5.82
N CYS A 77 -6.48 1.64 -6.07
CA CYS A 77 -5.84 2.25 -7.22
C CYS A 77 -5.02 1.19 -7.93
N TYR A 78 -4.87 1.37 -9.24
CA TYR A 78 -4.01 0.54 -10.06
C TYR A 78 -2.96 1.43 -10.72
N GLN A 79 -1.72 0.96 -10.68
CA GLN A 79 -0.60 1.61 -11.33
C GLN A 79 0.13 0.60 -12.22
N ARG A 80 0.48 1.02 -13.42
CA ARG A 80 1.32 0.23 -14.31
C ARG A 80 2.78 0.41 -13.89
N LEU A 81 3.45 -0.68 -13.55
CA LEU A 81 4.88 -0.70 -13.21
C LEU A 81 5.66 -1.48 -14.28
N MET A 82 6.82 -0.97 -14.69
CA MET A 82 7.74 -1.76 -15.51
C MET A 82 8.28 -2.92 -14.67
N ILE A 83 8.31 -4.12 -15.24
CA ILE A 83 8.83 -5.31 -14.54
C ILE A 83 10.36 -5.24 -14.46
N PHE A 84 10.97 -4.62 -15.48
CA PHE A 84 12.41 -4.46 -15.64
C PHE A 84 12.74 -3.01 -16.03
N ASP A 85 13.95 -2.79 -16.53
CA ASP A 85 14.51 -1.47 -16.77
C ASP A 85 14.04 -0.84 -18.09
N THR A 86 13.32 -1.58 -18.93
CA THR A 86 12.86 -1.07 -20.24
C THR A 86 11.38 -1.39 -20.49
N PRO A 87 10.64 -0.49 -21.18
CA PRO A 87 9.23 -0.67 -21.55
C PRO A 87 8.91 -2.00 -22.26
N GLU A 88 9.83 -2.47 -23.09
CA GLU A 88 9.65 -3.63 -23.98
C GLU A 88 9.71 -4.95 -23.20
N LYS A 89 10.34 -4.93 -22.03
CA LYS A 89 10.44 -6.10 -21.14
C LYS A 89 9.17 -6.32 -20.31
N GLY A 90 8.14 -5.50 -20.53
CA GLY A 90 6.79 -5.73 -20.04
C GLY A 90 6.43 -4.96 -18.78
N TYR A 91 5.14 -5.01 -18.47
CA TYR A 91 4.53 -4.28 -17.39
C TYR A 91 3.73 -5.21 -16.47
N SER A 92 3.73 -4.88 -15.18
CA SER A 92 2.82 -5.45 -14.20
C SER A 92 1.80 -4.40 -13.81
N ILE A 93 0.55 -4.82 -13.62
CA ILE A 93 -0.41 -4.01 -12.88
C ILE A 93 -0.10 -4.18 -11.39
N HIS A 94 -0.04 -3.06 -10.69
CA HIS A 94 0.24 -2.97 -9.27
C HIS A 94 -0.95 -2.36 -8.56
N ALA A 95 -1.39 -2.98 -7.47
CA ALA A 95 -2.46 -2.48 -6.64
C ALA A 95 -1.89 -1.69 -5.46
N LEU A 96 -2.53 -0.55 -5.17
CA LEU A 96 -2.28 0.30 -4.02
C LEU A 96 -3.60 0.91 -3.54
N ASN A 97 -3.56 1.71 -2.47
CA ASN A 97 -4.77 2.31 -1.89
C ASN A 97 -4.79 3.83 -2.05
N ALA A 98 -5.96 4.41 -2.28
CA ALA A 98 -6.23 5.83 -2.03
C ALA A 98 -7.04 5.94 -0.73
N VAL A 99 -6.59 6.78 0.19
CA VAL A 99 -7.18 6.94 1.52
C VAL A 99 -7.52 8.41 1.75
N PHE A 100 -8.75 8.68 2.17
CA PHE A 100 -9.19 10.03 2.47
C PHE A 100 -8.93 10.36 3.95
N LEU A 101 -8.07 11.34 4.19
CA LEU A 101 -7.74 11.83 5.52
C LEU A 101 -8.53 13.13 5.77
N LYS A 102 -9.59 13.03 6.58
CA LYS A 102 -10.54 14.13 6.82
C LYS A 102 -9.87 15.32 7.50
N GLU A 103 -8.95 15.06 8.43
CA GLU A 103 -8.24 16.07 9.21
C GLU A 103 -7.42 17.03 8.35
N VAL A 104 -6.98 16.58 7.17
CA VAL A 104 -6.24 17.40 6.18
C VAL A 104 -7.02 17.59 4.88
N ASN A 105 -8.27 17.10 4.82
CA ASN A 105 -9.17 17.13 3.67
C ASN A 105 -8.52 16.69 2.34
N LYS A 106 -7.81 15.56 2.34
CA LYS A 106 -7.03 15.09 1.17
C LYS A 106 -7.13 13.60 0.94
N TRP A 107 -7.07 13.20 -0.33
CA TRP A 107 -6.77 11.84 -0.75
C TRP A 107 -5.27 11.61 -0.79
N VAL A 108 -4.82 10.53 -0.15
CA VAL A 108 -3.42 10.11 -0.08
C VAL A 108 -3.28 8.73 -0.68
N ARG A 109 -2.28 8.54 -1.53
CA ARG A 109 -1.94 7.22 -2.09
C ARG A 109 -0.99 6.49 -1.14
N LEU A 110 -1.35 5.27 -0.74
CA LEU A 110 -0.58 4.40 0.13
C LEU A 110 -0.27 3.09 -0.59
N ASP A 111 1.02 2.81 -0.76
CA ASP A 111 1.51 1.55 -1.32
C ASP A 111 2.08 0.66 -0.21
N ALA A 112 1.23 -0.23 0.32
CA ALA A 112 1.59 -1.11 1.41
C ALA A 112 2.37 -2.34 0.95
N ARG A 113 2.74 -2.48 -0.34
CA ARG A 113 3.68 -3.54 -0.78
C ARG A 113 4.96 -3.48 0.05
N GLY A 114 5.45 -2.27 0.27
CA GLY A 114 6.44 -1.99 1.29
C GLY A 114 7.89 -2.18 0.87
N ASN A 115 8.71 -2.21 1.91
CA ASN A 115 10.15 -2.07 1.83
C ASN A 115 10.80 -3.32 1.26
N LYS A 116 11.74 -3.10 0.35
CA LYS A 116 12.67 -4.11 -0.14
C LYS A 116 14.03 -3.43 -0.36
N PRO A 117 15.12 -4.17 -0.58
CA PRO A 117 16.40 -3.54 -0.92
C PRO A 117 16.22 -2.50 -2.05
N GLY A 118 16.55 -1.24 -1.76
CA GLY A 118 16.38 -0.11 -2.68
C GLY A 118 15.01 0.57 -2.72
N ILE A 119 14.02 0.14 -1.92
CA ILE A 119 12.70 0.77 -1.80
C ILE A 119 12.38 1.03 -0.33
N ASP A 120 12.10 2.30 -0.01
CA ASP A 120 11.61 2.75 1.29
C ASP A 120 10.24 3.44 1.15
N ALA A 121 9.17 2.68 1.34
CA ALA A 121 7.80 3.13 1.27
C ALA A 121 7.37 3.72 2.62
N GLN A 122 7.17 5.03 2.69
CA GLN A 122 6.85 5.74 3.92
C GLN A 122 5.40 6.25 3.94
N PHE A 123 4.80 6.31 5.13
CA PHE A 123 3.51 6.97 5.30
C PHE A 123 3.68 8.48 5.18
N GLN A 124 3.29 9.05 4.05
CA GLN A 124 3.47 10.48 3.76
C GLN A 124 2.14 11.10 3.34
N PHE A 125 1.62 12.03 4.15
CA PHE A 125 0.37 12.76 3.86
C PHE A 125 0.56 14.27 3.71
N MET A 126 1.69 14.83 4.17
CA MET A 126 1.96 16.27 4.13
C MET A 126 2.71 16.74 2.88
N LYS A 127 3.42 15.85 2.17
CA LYS A 127 4.10 16.23 0.93
C LYS A 127 3.08 16.34 -0.20
N LYS A 128 3.08 17.48 -0.91
CA LYS A 128 2.44 17.64 -2.23
C LYS A 128 3.18 16.74 -3.24
N SER A 129 2.93 15.45 -3.21
CA SER A 129 3.42 14.53 -4.23
C SER A 129 2.46 13.37 -4.35
N CYS A 130 1.41 13.56 -5.16
CA CYS A 130 0.63 12.45 -5.74
C CYS A 130 1.46 11.59 -6.72
N LEU A 131 2.77 11.83 -6.79
CA LEU A 131 3.77 11.10 -7.56
C LEU A 131 4.72 10.46 -6.54
N PHE A 132 4.64 9.14 -6.39
CA PHE A 132 5.80 8.38 -5.94
C PHE A 132 6.92 8.65 -6.94
N ARG A 133 7.80 9.60 -6.61
CA ARG A 133 9.05 9.79 -7.32
C ARG A 133 9.98 8.74 -6.74
N PHE A 134 10.07 7.59 -7.40
CA PHE A 134 11.19 6.69 -7.18
C PHE A 134 12.47 7.50 -7.36
N SER A 135 13.40 7.37 -6.40
CA SER A 135 14.70 8.03 -6.44
C SER A 135 15.33 7.87 -7.83
N GLN A 136 15.84 8.97 -8.36
CA GLN A 136 16.21 9.21 -9.76
C GLN A 136 17.35 8.32 -10.32
N ASN A 137 17.80 7.27 -9.62
CA ASN A 137 18.94 6.44 -10.06
C ASN A 137 18.57 5.12 -10.74
N MET A 138 17.30 4.89 -11.10
CA MET A 138 16.94 3.87 -12.10
C MET A 138 16.07 4.47 -13.21
N MET A 139 16.78 5.10 -14.15
CA MET A 139 16.50 5.25 -15.59
C MET A 139 15.13 5.74 -16.08
N LYS A 140 15.16 7.01 -16.49
CA LYS A 140 14.68 7.57 -17.78
C LYS A 140 13.16 7.63 -18.04
N ARG A 141 12.66 8.87 -17.91
CA ARG A 141 11.61 9.57 -18.69
C ARG A 141 10.47 8.72 -19.27
N ILE A 142 9.24 8.97 -18.79
CA ILE A 142 8.09 9.34 -19.63
C ILE A 142 7.20 10.26 -18.78
N ILE A 143 7.05 11.49 -19.26
CA ILE A 143 6.02 12.44 -18.86
C ILE A 143 4.76 12.00 -19.58
N LEU A 144 3.66 11.80 -18.86
CA LEU A 144 2.32 11.97 -19.43
C LEU A 144 1.50 12.77 -18.42
N SER A 145 1.15 13.97 -18.83
CA SER A 145 0.28 14.90 -18.13
C SER A 145 -1.09 14.28 -17.89
N PHE A 146 -1.68 14.57 -16.75
CA PHE A 146 -3.14 14.67 -16.60
C PHE A 146 -3.44 16.10 -16.14
N MET A 147 -3.24 17.04 -17.05
CA MET A 147 -4.17 18.05 -17.60
C MET A 147 -3.37 18.92 -18.57
#